data_AF-A0A7S1V5V9-F1
#
_entry.id   AF-A0A7S1V5V9-F1
#
_cell.length_a   1.000
_cell.length_b   1.000
_cell.length_c   1.000
_cell.angle_alpha   90.00
_cell.angle_beta   90.00
_cell.angle_gamma   90.00
#
_symmetry.space_group_name_H-M   'P 1'
#
loop_
_entity.id
_entity.type
_entity.pdbx_description
1 polymer ?
#
loop_
_entity_poly.entity_id
_entity_poly.type
_entity_poly.pdbx_seq_one_letter_code
_entity_poly.pdbx_strand_id
1 'polypeptide(L)'
;QARTVNVAAAQGLQNVLKSNLGPRGTLKMLVGGAGQIKLTKDGQVLLKEMQIQHPTACMIARTATAQDDVTGDGTTSTVLLCGELLRQADRFASEGLHPRVLVDGLELARDAT
;
A
#
# COMPACT_ATOMS: atom_id res chain seq x y z
N GLN A 1 19.47 -6.75 -1.23
CA GLN A 1 18.93 -6.52 -2.59
C GLN A 1 17.43 -6.83 -2.68
N ALA A 2 16.96 -8.05 -2.40
CA ALA A 2 15.51 -8.38 -2.46
C ALA A 2 14.61 -7.46 -1.60
N ARG A 3 15.06 -7.14 -0.38
CA ARG A 3 14.34 -6.24 0.53
C ARG A 3 14.09 -4.84 -0.05
N THR A 4 15.11 -4.24 -0.66
CA THR A 4 15.01 -2.90 -1.25
C THR A 4 14.03 -2.86 -2.43
N VAL A 5 13.99 -3.92 -3.24
CA VAL A 5 13.03 -4.06 -4.35
C VAL A 5 11.60 -4.17 -3.82
N ASN A 6 11.40 -4.95 -2.75
CA ASN A 6 10.08 -5.10 -2.11
C ASN A 6 9.57 -3.77 -1.53
N VAL A 7 10.45 -3.01 -0.88
CA VAL A 7 10.12 -1.68 -0.33
C VAL A 7 9.79 -0.69 -1.45
N ALA A 8 10.59 -0.66 -2.52
CA ALA A 8 10.34 0.20 -3.67
C ALA A 8 8.99 -0.10 -4.34
N ALA A 9 8.60 -1.37 -4.44
CA ALA A 9 7.30 -1.75 -4.97
C ALA A 9 6.13 -1.25 -4.10
N ALA A 10 6.26 -1.36 -2.77
CA ALA A 10 5.26 -0.85 -1.84
C ALA A 10 5.16 0.69 -1.90
N GLN A 11 6.29 1.39 -1.97
CA GLN A 11 6.35 2.84 -2.13
C GLN A 11 5.76 3.29 -3.48
N GLY A 12 5.99 2.53 -4.56
CA GLY A 12 5.38 2.78 -5.86
C GLY A 12 3.85 2.79 -5.77
N LEU A 13 3.27 1.78 -5.10
CA LEU A 13 1.83 1.69 -4.89
C LEU A 13 1.30 2.83 -4.00
N GLN A 14 2.03 3.17 -2.93
CA GLN A 14 1.72 4.31 -2.05
C GLN A 14 1.65 5.63 -2.85
N ASN A 15 2.63 5.88 -3.71
CA ASN A 15 2.71 7.12 -4.50
C ASN A 15 1.54 7.26 -5.47
N VAL A 16 1.05 6.16 -6.06
CA VAL A 16 -0.11 6.16 -6.95
C VAL A 16 -1.39 6.54 -6.18
N LEU A 17 -1.56 5.99 -4.97
CA LEU A 17 -2.77 6.14 -4.18
C LEU A 17 -2.79 7.37 -3.27
N LYS A 18 -1.63 7.97 -2.96
CA LYS A 18 -1.51 9.12 -2.05
C LYS A 18 -2.40 10.29 -2.45
N SER A 19 -2.52 10.56 -3.74
CA SER A 19 -3.34 11.67 -4.22
C SER A 19 -4.85 11.42 -4.14
N ASN A 20 -5.28 10.16 -3.96
CA ASN A 20 -6.70 9.79 -3.89
C ASN A 20 -7.28 9.96 -2.48
N LEU A 21 -6.41 10.00 -1.46
CA LEU A 21 -6.85 10.02 -0.07
C LEU A 21 -7.60 11.33 0.26
N GLY A 22 -8.76 11.17 0.91
CA GLY A 22 -9.53 12.26 1.50
C GLY A 22 -10.56 12.89 0.55
N PRO A 23 -11.42 13.78 1.07
CA PRO A 23 -12.54 14.35 0.31
C PRO A 23 -12.08 15.20 -0.88
N ARG A 24 -10.91 15.84 -0.79
CA ARG A 24 -10.27 16.60 -1.88
C ARG A 24 -9.26 15.79 -2.71
N GLY A 25 -9.18 14.47 -2.50
CA GLY A 25 -8.34 13.59 -3.30
C GLY A 25 -8.75 13.59 -4.78
N THR A 26 -7.75 13.47 -5.66
CA THR A 26 -7.92 13.45 -7.11
C THR A 26 -8.51 12.13 -7.59
N LEU A 27 -9.18 12.18 -8.74
CA LEU A 27 -9.67 10.98 -9.43
C LEU A 27 -8.54 10.35 -10.24
N LYS A 28 -8.52 9.02 -10.31
CA LYS A 28 -7.62 8.29 -11.21
C LYS A 28 -8.40 7.82 -12.42
N MET A 29 -7.78 8.01 -13.58
CA MET A 29 -8.25 7.46 -14.83
C MET A 29 -7.48 6.18 -15.10
N LEU A 30 -8.20 5.06 -15.12
CA LEU A 30 -7.69 3.76 -15.53
C LEU A 30 -8.01 3.57 -17.00
N VAL A 31 -6.99 3.21 -17.79
CA VAL A 31 -7.15 2.86 -19.20
C VAL A 31 -6.81 1.39 -19.35
N GLY A 32 -7.82 0.56 -19.64
CA GLY A 32 -7.63 -0.86 -19.89
C GLY A 32 -7.06 -1.13 -21.29
N GLY A 33 -6.47 -2.31 -21.50
CA GLY A 33 -5.84 -2.68 -22.77
C GLY A 33 -6.79 -2.69 -23.98
N ALA A 34 -8.09 -2.83 -23.76
CA ALA A 34 -9.13 -2.75 -24.79
C ALA A 34 -9.62 -1.31 -25.06
N GLY A 35 -8.99 -0.28 -24.48
CA GLY A 35 -9.39 1.13 -24.63
C GLY A 35 -10.54 1.56 -23.71
N GLN A 36 -10.99 0.69 -22.80
CA GLN A 36 -11.98 1.04 -21.78
C GLN A 36 -11.40 2.03 -20.77
N ILE A 37 -12.09 3.15 -20.56
CA ILE A 37 -11.67 4.20 -19.62
C ILE A 37 -12.60 4.17 -18.42
N LYS A 38 -12.03 4.07 -17.22
CA LYS A 38 -12.77 4.10 -15.95
C LYS A 38 -12.17 5.17 -15.06
N LEU A 39 -12.98 6.16 -14.67
CA LEU A 39 -12.58 7.13 -13.66
C LEU A 39 -13.10 6.66 -12.32
N THR A 40 -12.21 6.54 -11.33
CA THR A 40 -12.62 6.18 -9.98
C THR A 40 -11.76 6.87 -8.93
N LYS A 41 -12.40 7.15 -7.79
CA LYS A 41 -11.75 7.54 -6.55
C LYS A 41 -11.55 6.36 -5.60
N ASP A 42 -12.35 5.32 -5.79
CA ASP A 42 -12.39 4.18 -4.90
C ASP A 42 -11.11 3.34 -5.06
N GLY A 43 -10.40 3.18 -3.94
CA GLY A 43 -9.20 2.37 -3.85
C GLY A 43 -9.45 0.89 -4.12
N GLN A 44 -10.60 0.35 -3.72
CA GLN A 44 -10.91 -1.08 -3.92
C GLN A 44 -11.01 -1.41 -5.41
N VAL A 45 -11.78 -0.60 -6.15
CA VAL A 45 -11.89 -0.72 -7.61
C VAL A 45 -10.54 -0.48 -8.28
N LEU A 46 -9.77 0.52 -7.82
CA LEU A 46 -8.46 0.80 -8.40
C LEU A 46 -7.50 -0.38 -8.26
N LEU A 47 -7.45 -1.00 -7.08
CA LEU A 47 -6.56 -2.11 -6.77
C LEU A 47 -6.95 -3.41 -7.48
N LYS A 48 -8.26 -3.64 -7.75
CA LYS A 48 -8.75 -4.80 -8.52
C LYS A 48 -8.43 -4.68 -10.01
N GLU A 49 -8.52 -3.48 -10.57
CA GLU A 49 -8.34 -3.23 -12.00
C GLU A 49 -6.88 -3.01 -12.40
N MET A 50 -6.03 -2.54 -11.48
CA MET A 50 -4.59 -2.38 -11.73
C MET A 50 -3.89 -3.72 -11.84
N GLN A 51 -3.11 -3.91 -12.91
CA GLN A 51 -2.23 -5.06 -13.08
C GLN A 51 -0.93 -4.87 -12.28
N ILE A 52 -0.93 -5.32 -11.02
CA ILE A 52 0.24 -5.27 -10.14
C ILE A 52 1.12 -6.50 -10.38
N GLN A 53 2.32 -6.31 -10.93
CA GLN A 53 3.24 -7.43 -11.19
C GLN A 53 4.06 -7.86 -9.98
N HIS A 54 4.37 -6.93 -9.08
CA HIS A 54 5.26 -7.23 -7.96
C HIS A 54 4.52 -7.98 -6.84
N PRO A 55 5.03 -9.13 -6.34
CA PRO A 55 4.31 -9.96 -5.38
C PRO A 55 4.04 -9.25 -4.05
N THR A 56 4.99 -8.45 -3.52
CA THR A 56 4.77 -7.65 -2.31
C THR A 56 3.65 -6.62 -2.48
N ALA A 57 3.57 -5.95 -3.63
CA ALA A 57 2.52 -4.97 -3.87
C ALA A 57 1.16 -5.66 -4.06
N CYS A 58 1.14 -6.86 -4.66
CA CYS A 58 -0.06 -7.69 -4.75
C CYS A 58 -0.56 -8.10 -3.35
N MET A 59 0.34 -8.49 -2.44
CA MET A 59 -0.03 -8.80 -1.05
C MET A 59 -0.65 -7.59 -0.36
N ILE A 60 -0.06 -6.40 -0.48
CA ILE A 60 -0.61 -5.17 0.10
C ILE A 60 -2.00 -4.84 -0.48
N ALA A 61 -2.17 -4.99 -1.79
CA ALA A 61 -3.45 -4.77 -2.47
C ALA A 61 -4.54 -5.75 -1.98
N ARG A 62 -4.18 -7.02 -1.77
CA ARG A 62 -5.09 -8.03 -1.21
C ARG A 62 -5.48 -7.72 0.23
N THR A 63 -4.54 -7.28 1.06
CA THR A 63 -4.83 -6.85 2.45
C THR A 63 -5.78 -5.65 2.46
N ALA A 64 -5.57 -4.67 1.58
CA ALA A 64 -6.47 -3.53 1.46
C ALA A 64 -7.87 -3.94 0.98
N THR A 65 -7.96 -4.91 0.05
CA THR A 65 -9.26 -5.46 -0.38
C THR A 65 -9.97 -6.19 0.76
N ALA A 66 -9.25 -6.99 1.54
CA ALA A 66 -9.81 -7.67 2.71
C ALA A 66 -10.27 -6.69 3.80
N GLN A 67 -9.55 -5.57 3.97
CA GLN A 67 -9.99 -4.49 4.86
C GLN A 67 -11.34 -3.91 4.41
N ASP A 68 -11.50 -3.67 3.10
CA ASP A 68 -12.76 -3.19 2.54
C ASP A 68 -13.92 -4.16 2.79
N ASP A 69 -13.68 -5.47 2.61
CA ASP A 69 -14.73 -6.47 2.80
C ASP A 69 -15.22 -6.54 4.26
N VAL A 70 -14.38 -6.15 5.23
CA VAL A 70 -14.72 -6.13 6.66
C VAL A 70 -15.30 -4.80 7.11
N THR A 71 -14.67 -3.68 6.76
CA THR A 71 -15.06 -2.34 7.26
C THR A 71 -15.80 -1.47 6.24
N GLY A 72 -15.74 -1.79 4.95
CA GLY A 72 -16.34 -1.02 3.86
C GLY A 72 -15.68 0.34 3.58
N ASP A 73 -14.55 0.63 4.23
CA ASP A 73 -13.76 1.85 4.06
C ASP A 73 -12.31 1.60 4.52
N GLY A 74 -11.42 2.54 4.24
CA GLY A 74 -10.04 2.54 4.71
C GLY A 74 -9.05 1.91 3.74
N THR A 75 -9.49 1.45 2.56
CA THR A 75 -8.62 0.81 1.55
C THR A 75 -7.38 1.63 1.22
N THR A 76 -7.58 2.92 0.93
CA THR A 76 -6.49 3.82 0.54
C THR A 76 -5.58 4.10 1.74
N SER A 77 -6.15 4.32 2.92
CA SER A 77 -5.39 4.57 4.15
C SER A 77 -4.50 3.39 4.54
N THR A 78 -5.02 2.17 4.43
CA THR A 78 -4.27 0.94 4.72
C THR A 78 -3.05 0.79 3.82
N VAL A 79 -3.20 1.02 2.50
CA VAL A 79 -2.06 0.96 1.58
C VAL A 79 -1.02 2.02 1.89
N LEU A 80 -1.45 3.24 2.22
CA LEU A 80 -0.55 4.33 2.57
C LEU A 80 0.20 4.06 3.88
N LEU A 81 -0.47 3.50 4.88
CA LEU A 81 0.13 3.11 6.15
C LEU A 81 1.18 2.02 5.95
N CYS A 82 0.85 0.95 5.21
CA CYS A 82 1.81 -0.11 4.91
C CYS A 82 3.04 0.40 4.15
N GLY A 83 2.85 1.27 3.16
CA GLY A 83 3.95 1.88 2.41
C GLY A 83 4.88 2.71 3.29
N GLU A 84 4.30 3.52 4.17
CA GLU A 84 5.08 4.37 5.07
C GLU A 84 5.83 3.58 6.14
N LEU A 85 5.20 2.54 6.72
CA LEU A 85 5.84 1.64 7.67
C LEU A 85 7.05 0.93 7.04
N LEU A 86 6.91 0.44 5.80
CA LEU A 86 8.00 -0.18 5.07
C LEU A 86 9.13 0.80 4.75
N ARG A 87 8.81 2.05 4.43
CA ARG A 87 9.80 3.12 4.22
C ARG A 87 10.62 3.41 5.48
N GLN A 88 9.95 3.53 6.64
CA GLN A 88 10.65 3.74 7.91
C GLN A 88 11.48 2.53 8.31
N ALA A 89 10.93 1.32 8.14
CA ALA A 89 11.67 0.09 8.39
C ALA A 89 12.93 -0.01 7.51
N ASP A 90 12.85 0.41 6.25
CA ASP A 90 14.00 0.42 5.33
C ASP A 90 15.13 1.33 5.82
N ARG A 91 14.78 2.52 6.29
CA ARG A 91 15.73 3.46 6.90
C ARG A 91 16.44 2.83 8.11
N PHE A 92 15.69 2.31 9.08
CA PHE A 92 16.30 1.76 10.30
C PHE A 92 17.19 0.54 10.05
N ALA A 93 16.82 -0.35 9.13
CA ALA A 93 17.73 -1.46 8.83
C ALA A 93 18.92 -1.05 7.96
N SER A 94 18.83 0.08 7.23
CA SER A 94 20.01 0.67 6.57
C SER A 94 20.99 1.24 7.60
N GLU A 95 20.50 1.68 8.75
CA GLU A 95 21.30 2.09 9.92
C GLU A 95 21.87 0.89 10.72
N GLY A 96 21.56 -0.34 10.30
CA GLY A 96 22.13 -1.58 10.89
C GLY A 96 21.23 -2.30 11.88
N LEU A 97 19.97 -1.87 12.10
CA LEU A 97 19.03 -2.62 12.93
C LEU A 97 18.61 -3.93 12.26
N HIS A 98 18.63 -5.00 13.05
CA HIS A 98 18.13 -6.29 12.59
C HIS A 98 16.60 -6.23 12.40
N PRO A 99 16.04 -6.67 11.24
CA PRO A 99 14.61 -6.58 10.96
C PRO A 99 13.70 -7.22 12.02
N ARG A 100 14.21 -8.23 12.75
CA ARG A 100 13.47 -8.85 13.86
C ARG A 100 13.08 -7.84 14.94
N VAL A 101 14.00 -6.97 15.34
CA VAL A 101 13.76 -5.95 16.37
C VAL A 101 12.72 -4.94 15.89
N LEU A 102 12.71 -4.62 14.59
CA LEU A 102 11.69 -3.75 14.01
C LEU A 102 10.30 -4.39 14.04
N VAL A 103 10.20 -5.69 13.75
CA VAL A 103 8.92 -6.41 13.83
C VAL A 103 8.43 -6.47 15.27
N ASP A 104 9.30 -6.87 16.21
CA ASP A 104 8.94 -6.95 17.63
C ASP A 104 8.49 -5.57 18.16
N GLY A 105 9.16 -4.48 17.75
CA GLY A 105 8.77 -3.11 18.10
C GLY A 105 7.43 -2.66 17.49
N LEU A 106 7.12 -3.08 16.26
CA LEU A 106 5.83 -2.81 15.62
C LEU A 106 4.69 -3.60 16.26
N GLU A 107 4.93 -4.85 16.68
CA GLU A 107 3.95 -5.64 17.42
C GLU A 107 3.65 -5.03 18.79
N LEU A 108 4.68 -4.61 19.53
CA LEU A 108 4.50 -3.89 20.79
C LEU A 108 3.70 -2.60 20.62
N ALA A 109 3.97 -1.83 19.56
CA ALA A 109 3.24 -0.60 19.26
C ALA A 109 1.77 -0.87 18.90
N ARG A 110 1.50 -1.96 18.17
CA ARG A 110 0.13 -2.40 17.87
C ARG A 110 -0.63 -2.77 19.14
N ASP A 111 -0.02 -3.55 20.04
CA ASP A 111 -0.70 -4.03 21.25
C ASP A 111 -0.89 -2.93 22.31
N ALA A 112 -0.11 -1.86 22.24
CA ALA A 112 -0.26 -0.68 23.09
C ALA A 112 -1.43 0.25 22.68
N THR A 113 -2.00 0.05 21.49
CA THR A 113 -3.08 0.89 20.93
C THR A 113 -4.39 0.11 20.90
#